data_AF-A0A7R9WWL5-F1
#
_entry.id   AF-A0A7R9WWL5-F1
#
_cell.length_a   1.000
_cell.length_b   1.000
_cell.length_c   1.000
_cell.angle_alpha   90.00
_cell.angle_beta   90.00
_cell.angle_gamma   90.00
#
_symmetry.space_group_name_H-M   'P 1'
#
loop_
_entity.id
_entity.type
_entity.pdbx_description
1 polymer ?
#
loop_
_entity_poly.entity_id
_entity_poly.type
_entity_poly.pdbx_seq_one_letter_code
_entity_poly.pdbx_strand_id
1 'polypeptide(L)'
;MAPTSTTSNTSAAVRKEEEALRRSDEDLQHEALTAERDAKSMTVVSDDDIAGKSSIKRCPFAHDNIDADANHPAAKQHPFRHIPLRMVGDSGRTHNHSSATKQLIEKEVSLQDLTRMTNQFYELAFQDATLDLFIRSHEDPHGQRFAKWIHQKLSGSTVWDDDRRYHRDTKTAHPVAGGYSVVVHDRSSAHVAAWHSLKRPPQDAGRHFTLEECRVWMRLHFWAMRLSGVMQQSPSFADYYVRFIAHFVSVYERTAPQFARDSLRWSADPDNIKRYIADGRKMNEVLGISFADAVSQVPQKEIDDDEWPYF
;
A
#
# COMPACT_ATOMS: atom_id res chain seq x y z
N MET A 1 8.01 -41.78 13.21
CA MET A 1 8.86 -40.64 12.81
C MET A 1 8.23 -39.37 13.35
N ALA A 2 8.88 -38.72 14.31
CA ALA A 2 8.38 -37.46 14.87
C ALA A 2 8.62 -36.33 13.85
N PRO A 3 7.70 -35.37 13.67
CA PRO A 3 7.95 -34.21 12.83
C PRO A 3 8.99 -33.33 13.52
N THR A 4 10.16 -33.21 12.88
CA THR A 4 11.19 -32.24 13.29
C THR A 4 10.59 -30.84 13.19
N SER A 5 10.53 -30.14 14.32
CA SER A 5 10.23 -28.72 14.41
C SER A 5 11.25 -27.93 13.58
N THR A 6 10.85 -27.50 12.38
CA THR A 6 11.63 -26.58 11.56
C THR A 6 11.56 -25.21 12.24
N THR A 7 12.54 -24.92 13.08
CA THR A 7 12.76 -23.57 13.60
C THR A 7 12.94 -22.64 12.40
N SER A 8 12.07 -21.64 12.29
CA SER A 8 12.11 -20.62 11.23
C SER A 8 13.46 -19.93 11.24
N ASN A 9 14.31 -20.24 10.26
CA ASN A 9 15.62 -19.63 10.10
C ASN A 9 15.43 -18.28 9.37
N THR A 10 14.80 -17.31 10.02
CA THR A 10 14.87 -15.92 9.56
C THR A 10 16.32 -15.49 9.73
N SER A 11 17.05 -15.31 8.63
CA SER A 11 18.46 -14.94 8.73
C SER A 11 18.59 -13.57 9.41
N ALA A 12 19.69 -13.40 10.15
CA ALA A 12 20.02 -12.12 10.76
C ALA A 12 20.11 -10.98 9.71
N ALA A 13 20.41 -11.31 8.44
CA ALA A 13 20.44 -10.35 7.34
C ALA A 13 19.06 -9.76 7.05
N VAL A 14 18.03 -10.60 6.86
CA VAL A 14 16.67 -10.14 6.56
C VAL A 14 16.09 -9.33 7.73
N ARG A 15 16.34 -9.73 8.98
CA ARG A 15 15.94 -8.94 10.16
C ARG A 15 16.63 -7.58 10.20
N LYS A 16 17.91 -7.52 9.87
CA LYS A 16 18.67 -6.27 9.84
C LYS A 16 18.13 -5.29 8.78
N GLU A 17 17.71 -5.81 7.62
CA GLU A 17 17.06 -5.00 6.59
C GLU A 17 15.69 -4.47 7.05
N GLU A 18 14.89 -5.31 7.70
CA GLU A 18 13.61 -4.91 8.29
C GLU A 18 13.77 -3.82 9.35
N GLU A 19 14.75 -3.96 10.24
CA GLU A 19 15.11 -2.92 11.22
C GLU A 19 15.66 -1.65 10.56
N ALA A 20 16.43 -1.77 9.48
CA ALA A 20 16.93 -0.61 8.73
C ALA A 20 15.78 0.15 8.06
N LEU A 21 14.82 -0.56 7.47
CA LEU A 21 13.60 0.03 6.91
C LEU A 21 12.80 0.73 8.02
N ARG A 22 12.56 0.06 9.16
CA ARG A 22 11.89 0.69 10.31
C ARG A 22 12.58 1.97 10.74
N ARG A 23 13.91 1.96 10.88
CA ARG A 23 14.67 3.16 11.29
C ARG A 23 14.62 4.30 10.27
N SER A 24 14.34 4.02 9.01
CA SER A 24 14.33 5.04 7.95
C SER A 24 13.12 5.98 7.99
N ASP A 25 12.04 5.57 8.66
CA ASP A 25 10.74 6.26 8.68
C ASP A 25 10.11 6.19 10.08
N GLU A 26 9.86 7.35 10.70
CA GLU A 26 9.26 7.45 12.05
C GLU A 26 7.91 6.74 12.15
N ASP A 27 7.13 6.78 11.06
CA ASP A 27 5.83 6.11 10.98
C ASP A 27 5.94 4.58 11.06
N LEU A 28 6.99 4.00 10.46
CA LEU A 28 7.31 2.58 10.63
C LEU A 28 7.79 2.23 12.04
N GLN A 29 8.54 3.13 12.68
CA GLN A 29 8.98 2.93 14.08
C GLN A 29 7.79 2.90 15.03
N HIS A 30 6.85 3.84 14.90
CA HIS A 30 5.65 3.90 15.73
C HIS A 30 4.78 2.64 15.54
N GLU A 31 4.62 2.18 14.30
CA GLU A 31 3.88 0.95 13.99
C GLU A 31 4.50 -0.29 14.66
N ALA A 32 5.83 -0.38 14.68
CA ALA A 32 6.57 -1.47 15.33
C ALA A 32 6.45 -1.42 16.86
N LEU A 33 6.62 -0.24 17.47
CA LEU A 33 6.49 -0.06 18.92
C LEU A 33 5.08 -0.41 19.42
N THR A 34 4.06 -0.07 18.64
CA THR A 34 2.66 -0.43 18.96
C THR A 34 2.51 -1.95 18.98
N ALA A 35 3.04 -2.66 17.96
CA ALA A 35 2.99 -4.11 17.90
C ALA A 35 3.73 -4.78 19.08
N GLU A 36 4.89 -4.28 19.48
CA GLU A 36 5.65 -4.81 20.62
C GLU A 36 4.90 -4.63 21.95
N ARG A 37 4.30 -3.46 22.16
CA ARG A 37 3.48 -3.19 23.35
C ARG A 37 2.28 -4.14 23.40
N ASP A 38 1.65 -4.36 22.27
CA ASP A 38 0.47 -5.21 22.16
C ASP A 38 0.80 -6.68 22.42
N ALA A 39 1.93 -7.17 21.89
CA ALA A 39 2.42 -8.51 22.19
C ALA A 39 2.71 -8.72 23.69
N LYS A 40 3.31 -7.72 24.36
CA LYS A 40 3.57 -7.75 25.81
C LYS A 40 2.28 -7.70 26.64
N SER A 41 1.26 -6.98 26.18
CA SER A 41 -0.03 -6.91 26.87
C SER A 41 -0.82 -8.21 26.81
N MET A 42 -0.69 -9.00 25.73
CA MET A 42 -1.38 -10.29 25.59
C MET A 42 -0.75 -11.40 26.43
N THR A 43 0.55 -11.32 26.75
CA THR A 43 1.23 -12.31 27.62
C THR A 43 0.86 -12.22 29.11
N VAL A 44 0.06 -11.24 29.53
CA VAL A 44 -0.32 -11.00 30.94
C VAL A 44 -1.74 -11.49 31.26
N VAL A 45 -2.51 -11.94 30.28
CA VAL A 45 -3.83 -12.55 30.51
C VAL A 45 -3.63 -14.06 30.72
N SER A 46 -3.93 -14.53 31.93
CA SER A 46 -3.85 -15.94 32.35
C SER A 46 -4.75 -16.85 31.52
N ASP A 47 -4.30 -18.10 31.32
CA ASP A 47 -4.85 -19.18 30.46
C ASP A 47 -6.27 -19.71 30.77
N ASP A 48 -7.13 -18.92 31.41
CA ASP A 48 -8.54 -19.29 31.61
C ASP A 48 -9.41 -18.48 30.64
N ASP A 49 -10.10 -19.21 29.77
CA ASP A 49 -11.08 -18.77 28.75
C ASP A 49 -10.50 -18.36 27.37
N ILE A 50 -10.69 -19.26 26.39
CA ILE A 50 -11.49 -19.03 25.17
C ILE A 50 -11.47 -20.31 24.33
N ALA A 51 -12.51 -21.13 24.51
CA ALA A 51 -12.91 -22.16 23.54
C ALA A 51 -14.00 -21.58 22.64
N GLY A 52 -13.61 -20.97 21.52
CA GLY A 52 -14.52 -20.43 20.51
C GLY A 52 -14.03 -20.76 19.11
N LYS A 53 -14.67 -21.72 18.45
CA LYS A 53 -14.35 -22.18 17.09
C LYS A 53 -14.51 -21.02 16.09
N SER A 54 -13.38 -20.51 15.57
CA SER A 54 -13.35 -19.56 14.46
C SER A 54 -13.49 -20.31 13.13
N SER A 55 -14.67 -20.26 12.53
CA SER A 55 -14.88 -20.63 11.13
C SER A 55 -14.49 -19.42 10.28
N ILE A 56 -13.32 -19.48 9.64
CA ILE A 56 -12.89 -18.50 8.65
C ILE A 56 -13.83 -18.66 7.44
N LYS A 57 -14.89 -17.85 7.39
CA LYS A 57 -15.71 -17.72 6.19
C LYS A 57 -14.85 -17.05 5.10
N ARG A 58 -14.67 -17.75 3.98
CA ARG A 58 -14.11 -17.17 2.74
C ARG A 58 -14.88 -15.90 2.38
N CYS A 59 -14.15 -14.89 1.93
CA CYS A 59 -14.72 -13.62 1.49
C CYS A 59 -15.59 -13.87 0.24
N PRO A 60 -16.87 -13.47 0.23
CA PRO A 60 -17.79 -13.78 -0.87
C PRO A 60 -17.50 -13.02 -2.17
N PHE A 61 -16.50 -12.13 -2.19
CA PHE A 61 -16.17 -11.26 -3.33
C PHE A 61 -15.05 -11.80 -4.22
N ALA A 62 -14.62 -13.07 -4.04
CA ALA A 62 -13.50 -13.63 -4.79
C ALA A 62 -13.78 -13.85 -6.29
N HIS A 63 -15.05 -13.87 -6.72
CA HIS A 63 -15.41 -14.02 -8.13
C HIS A 63 -16.78 -13.42 -8.39
N ASP A 64 -16.85 -12.12 -8.63
CA ASP A 64 -17.96 -11.56 -9.42
C ASP A 64 -17.35 -10.67 -10.50
N ASN A 65 -17.79 -10.93 -11.74
CA ASN A 65 -17.39 -10.19 -12.93
C ASN A 65 -17.44 -8.68 -12.68
N ILE A 66 -16.40 -7.98 -13.14
CA ILE A 66 -16.38 -6.53 -13.28
C ILE A 66 -17.31 -6.15 -14.44
N ASP A 67 -18.61 -6.42 -14.28
CA ASP A 67 -19.64 -5.69 -14.99
C ASP A 67 -19.94 -4.47 -14.13
N ALA A 68 -19.67 -3.30 -14.68
CA ALA A 68 -20.01 -2.03 -14.06
C ALA A 68 -21.52 -2.00 -13.81
N ASP A 69 -21.93 -2.32 -12.58
CA ASP A 69 -23.32 -2.29 -12.19
C ASP A 69 -23.82 -0.84 -12.29
N ALA A 70 -24.53 -0.57 -13.38
CA ALA A 70 -25.04 0.74 -13.78
C ALA A 70 -26.14 1.27 -12.85
N ASN A 71 -26.41 0.61 -11.72
CA ASN A 71 -27.43 0.94 -10.75
C ASN A 71 -26.88 1.45 -9.40
N HIS A 72 -25.61 1.89 -9.34
CA HIS A 72 -25.19 2.65 -8.17
C HIS A 72 -25.99 3.97 -8.09
N PRO A 73 -26.68 4.25 -6.97
CA PRO A 73 -27.34 5.55 -6.79
C PRO A 73 -26.30 6.64 -7.01
N ALA A 74 -26.66 7.69 -7.76
CA ALA A 74 -25.75 8.77 -8.13
C ALA A 74 -24.91 9.18 -6.92
N ALA A 75 -23.62 8.84 -6.94
CA ALA A 75 -22.76 9.02 -5.80
C ALA A 75 -22.80 10.50 -5.40
N LYS A 76 -23.02 10.77 -4.10
CA LYS A 76 -23.05 12.12 -3.59
C LYS A 76 -21.70 12.78 -3.91
N GLN A 77 -21.71 13.79 -4.77
CA GLN A 77 -20.51 14.54 -5.10
C GLN A 77 -20.28 15.62 -4.06
N HIS A 78 -19.07 15.68 -3.54
CA HIS A 78 -18.64 16.69 -2.58
C HIS A 78 -17.93 17.84 -3.32
N PRO A 79 -18.19 19.11 -2.96
CA PRO A 79 -17.45 20.23 -3.53
C PRO A 79 -15.97 20.16 -3.14
N PHE A 80 -15.10 20.64 -4.03
CA PHE A 80 -13.67 20.68 -3.77
C PHE A 80 -13.33 21.63 -2.61
N ARG A 81 -12.46 21.15 -1.72
CA ARG A 81 -11.81 21.89 -0.65
C ARG A 81 -10.37 21.41 -0.54
N HIS A 82 -9.41 22.32 -0.70
CA HIS A 82 -8.02 22.00 -0.44
C HIS A 82 -7.81 21.70 1.06
N ILE A 83 -7.10 20.61 1.35
CA ILE A 83 -6.76 20.19 2.71
C ILE A 83 -5.24 20.06 2.78
N PRO A 84 -4.53 20.81 3.63
CA PRO A 84 -3.08 20.76 3.67
C PRO A 84 -2.60 19.41 4.24
N LEU A 85 -1.50 18.89 3.69
CA LEU A 85 -0.84 17.71 4.23
C LEU A 85 -0.10 18.13 5.50
N ARG A 86 -0.40 17.49 6.64
CA ARG A 86 0.27 17.81 7.91
C ARG A 86 1.33 16.76 8.20
N MET A 87 2.57 17.18 8.05
CA MET A 87 3.74 16.40 8.44
C MET A 87 4.28 16.92 9.76
N VAL A 88 4.60 16.01 10.68
CA VAL A 88 5.12 16.30 12.02
C VAL A 88 6.37 15.47 12.31
N GLY A 89 6.98 15.72 13.47
CA GLY A 89 8.22 15.08 13.89
C GLY A 89 9.46 15.90 13.50
N ASP A 90 10.60 15.58 14.11
CA ASP A 90 11.86 16.29 13.88
C ASP A 90 12.34 16.16 12.43
N SER A 91 11.93 15.07 11.75
CA SER A 91 12.23 14.84 10.34
C SER A 91 11.16 15.35 9.37
N GLY A 92 9.98 15.76 9.85
CA GLY A 92 8.84 16.12 9.00
C GLY A 92 8.33 14.96 8.12
N ARG A 93 8.52 13.72 8.56
CA ARG A 93 8.15 12.50 7.79
C ARG A 93 6.94 11.75 8.36
N THR A 94 6.50 12.11 9.55
CA THR A 94 5.34 11.45 10.18
C THR A 94 4.07 12.17 9.76
N HIS A 95 3.14 11.45 9.14
CA HIS A 95 1.83 12.03 8.85
C HIS A 95 1.02 12.19 10.14
N ASN A 96 0.43 13.38 10.34
CA ASN A 96 -0.54 13.61 11.40
C ASN A 96 -1.93 13.91 10.81
N HIS A 97 -2.94 13.21 11.31
CA HIS A 97 -4.32 13.50 10.94
C HIS A 97 -4.74 14.88 11.45
N SER A 98 -5.73 15.47 10.79
CA SER A 98 -6.35 16.73 11.21
C SER A 98 -7.87 16.57 11.29
N SER A 99 -8.55 17.56 11.87
CA SER A 99 -10.02 17.61 11.82
C SER A 99 -10.55 17.56 10.37
N ALA A 100 -9.81 18.14 9.41
CA ALA A 100 -10.18 18.14 8.00
C ALA A 100 -10.02 16.76 7.34
N THR A 101 -8.92 16.03 7.60
CA THR A 101 -8.72 14.67 7.04
C THR A 101 -9.66 13.65 7.69
N LYS A 102 -9.97 13.84 8.98
CA LYS A 102 -10.99 13.05 9.66
C LYS A 102 -12.36 13.26 9.03
N GLN A 103 -12.74 14.51 8.73
CA GLN A 103 -13.98 14.82 8.00
C GLN A 103 -14.01 14.18 6.61
N LEU A 104 -12.90 14.17 5.86
CA LEU A 104 -12.85 13.48 4.56
C LEU A 104 -13.27 12.01 4.70
N ILE A 105 -12.68 11.29 5.65
CA ILE A 105 -12.94 9.85 5.81
C ILE A 105 -14.33 9.58 6.41
N GLU A 106 -14.80 10.41 7.35
CA GLU A 106 -16.08 10.20 8.02
C GLU A 106 -17.29 10.63 7.19
N LYS A 107 -17.12 11.57 6.25
CA LYS A 107 -18.24 12.22 5.54
C LYS A 107 -18.19 12.07 4.03
N GLU A 108 -17.03 11.81 3.44
CA GLU A 108 -16.85 11.82 1.99
C GLU A 108 -16.35 10.49 1.43
N VAL A 109 -15.37 9.82 2.05
CA VAL A 109 -14.78 8.56 1.57
C VAL A 109 -14.67 7.56 2.71
N SER A 110 -15.63 6.63 2.79
CA SER A 110 -15.71 5.67 3.88
C SER A 110 -14.63 4.58 3.81
N LEU A 111 -14.46 3.79 4.88
CA LEU A 111 -13.60 2.60 4.86
C LEU A 111 -14.02 1.60 3.77
N GLN A 112 -15.32 1.51 3.45
CA GLN A 112 -15.83 0.66 2.37
C GLN A 112 -15.38 1.16 1.01
N ASP A 113 -15.40 2.48 0.79
CA ASP A 113 -14.91 3.11 -0.43
C ASP A 113 -13.41 2.88 -0.61
N LEU A 114 -12.63 3.06 0.46
CA LEU A 114 -11.20 2.74 0.47
C LEU A 114 -10.95 1.26 0.17
N THR A 115 -11.74 0.35 0.76
CA THR A 115 -11.60 -1.10 0.53
C THR A 115 -11.88 -1.47 -0.92
N ARG A 116 -12.91 -0.88 -1.52
CA ARG A 116 -13.22 -1.06 -2.95
C ARG A 116 -12.08 -0.56 -3.83
N MET A 117 -11.59 0.66 -3.57
CA MET A 117 -10.45 1.24 -4.29
C MET A 117 -9.20 0.36 -4.19
N THR A 118 -8.82 -0.06 -2.99
CA THR A 118 -7.58 -0.83 -2.80
C THR A 118 -7.70 -2.27 -3.29
N ASN A 119 -8.88 -2.89 -3.23
CA ASN A 119 -9.11 -4.19 -3.87
C ASN A 119 -8.94 -4.08 -5.39
N GLN A 120 -9.54 -3.08 -6.03
CA GLN A 120 -9.35 -2.83 -7.47
C GLN A 120 -7.87 -2.58 -7.82
N PHE A 121 -7.12 -1.88 -6.96
CA PHE A 121 -5.68 -1.72 -7.16
C PHE A 121 -4.96 -3.08 -7.19
N TYR A 122 -5.22 -3.96 -6.22
CA TYR A 122 -4.58 -5.27 -6.19
C TYR A 122 -5.04 -6.17 -7.34
N GLU A 123 -6.31 -6.11 -7.76
CA GLU A 123 -6.79 -6.79 -8.96
C GLU A 123 -6.00 -6.35 -10.21
N LEU A 124 -5.71 -5.05 -10.36
CA LEU A 124 -4.87 -4.54 -11.43
C LEU A 124 -3.40 -5.00 -11.27
N ALA A 125 -2.87 -4.95 -10.04
CA ALA A 125 -1.48 -5.30 -9.75
C ALA A 125 -1.19 -6.81 -9.94
N PHE A 126 -2.14 -7.69 -9.66
CA PHE A 126 -2.02 -9.13 -9.91
C PHE A 126 -1.90 -9.46 -11.41
N GLN A 127 -2.42 -8.58 -12.26
CA GLN A 127 -2.38 -8.73 -13.72
C GLN A 127 -1.17 -8.04 -14.35
N ASP A 128 -0.41 -7.24 -13.60
CA ASP A 128 0.80 -6.57 -14.06
C ASP A 128 2.03 -7.43 -13.72
N ALA A 129 2.76 -7.86 -14.75
CA ALA A 129 3.92 -8.74 -14.59
C ALA A 129 5.09 -8.09 -13.84
N THR A 130 5.11 -6.77 -13.69
CA THR A 130 6.10 -6.05 -12.88
C THR A 130 5.73 -6.14 -11.40
N LEU A 131 4.47 -5.81 -11.06
CA LEU A 131 4.04 -5.76 -9.66
C LEU A 131 3.77 -7.14 -9.05
N ASP A 132 3.28 -8.10 -9.84
CA ASP A 132 2.95 -9.43 -9.31
C ASP A 132 4.17 -10.16 -8.73
N LEU A 133 5.37 -9.83 -9.21
CA LEU A 133 6.63 -10.36 -8.67
C LEU A 133 6.81 -10.04 -7.18
N PHE A 134 6.20 -8.97 -6.68
CA PHE A 134 6.28 -8.53 -5.29
C PHE A 134 5.15 -9.08 -4.41
N ILE A 135 4.15 -9.71 -5.01
CA ILE A 135 2.93 -10.14 -4.33
C ILE A 135 3.03 -11.64 -4.05
N ARG A 136 3.21 -11.99 -2.78
CA ARG A 136 3.38 -13.39 -2.35
C ARG A 136 2.19 -14.28 -2.71
N SER A 137 0.97 -13.81 -2.44
CA SER A 137 -0.27 -14.59 -2.56
C SER A 137 -1.40 -13.66 -3.00
N HIS A 138 -2.21 -14.09 -3.96
CA HIS A 138 -3.42 -13.35 -4.37
C HIS A 138 -4.58 -13.52 -3.37
N GLU A 139 -4.52 -14.54 -2.52
CA GLU A 139 -5.54 -14.85 -1.51
C GLU A 139 -5.40 -14.02 -0.22
N ASP A 140 -4.28 -13.32 -0.06
CA ASP A 140 -4.10 -12.44 1.09
C ASP A 140 -5.04 -11.22 0.96
N PRO A 141 -5.61 -10.72 2.06
CA PRO A 141 -6.56 -9.60 2.03
C PRO A 141 -5.86 -8.23 1.84
N HIS A 142 -4.95 -8.11 0.87
CA HIS A 142 -4.06 -6.96 0.69
C HIS A 142 -4.80 -5.63 0.61
N GLY A 143 -5.87 -5.57 -0.18
CA GLY A 143 -6.68 -4.36 -0.33
C GLY A 143 -7.31 -3.93 1.00
N GLN A 144 -7.91 -4.86 1.75
CA GLN A 144 -8.51 -4.56 3.06
C GLN A 144 -7.47 -4.06 4.07
N ARG A 145 -6.27 -4.67 4.09
CA ARG A 145 -5.15 -4.24 4.94
C ARG A 145 -4.75 -2.80 4.61
N PHE A 146 -4.60 -2.51 3.33
CA PHE A 146 -4.21 -1.18 2.87
C PHE A 146 -5.30 -0.13 3.17
N ALA A 147 -6.58 -0.44 2.95
CA ALA A 147 -7.69 0.45 3.27
C ALA A 147 -7.76 0.80 4.76
N LYS A 148 -7.57 -0.19 5.64
CA LYS A 148 -7.51 0.03 7.10
C LYS A 148 -6.33 0.92 7.49
N TRP A 149 -5.16 0.72 6.89
CA TRP A 149 -3.99 1.57 7.12
C TRP A 149 -4.26 3.02 6.68
N ILE A 150 -4.80 3.24 5.48
CA ILE A 150 -5.20 4.57 4.98
C ILE A 150 -6.20 5.20 5.95
N HIS A 151 -7.27 4.48 6.29
CA HIS A 151 -8.31 4.97 7.20
C HIS A 151 -7.73 5.41 8.54
N GLN A 152 -6.88 4.59 9.16
CA GLN A 152 -6.19 4.93 10.41
C GLN A 152 -5.32 6.18 10.25
N LYS A 153 -4.53 6.28 9.18
CA LYS A 153 -3.68 7.46 8.93
C LYS A 153 -4.49 8.75 8.82
N LEU A 154 -5.62 8.73 8.11
CA LEU A 154 -6.38 9.96 7.87
C LEU A 154 -7.36 10.33 9.00
N SER A 155 -7.81 9.36 9.81
CA SER A 155 -8.82 9.57 10.86
C SER A 155 -8.28 9.55 12.30
N GLY A 156 -7.12 8.93 12.53
CA GLY A 156 -6.62 8.63 13.87
C GLY A 156 -7.30 7.43 14.55
N SER A 157 -8.14 6.66 13.85
CA SER A 157 -8.74 5.42 14.37
C SER A 157 -7.69 4.33 14.67
N THR A 158 -8.04 3.28 15.39
CA THR A 158 -7.17 2.11 15.67
C THR A 158 -7.42 0.90 14.77
N VAL A 159 -8.23 1.03 13.71
CA VAL A 159 -8.72 -0.10 12.91
C VAL A 159 -7.59 -0.95 12.28
N TRP A 160 -6.45 -0.34 11.96
CA TRP A 160 -5.28 -1.07 11.46
C TRP A 160 -4.55 -1.82 12.58
N ASP A 161 -4.38 -1.19 13.73
CA ASP A 161 -3.75 -1.82 14.89
C ASP A 161 -4.58 -3.00 15.42
N ASP A 162 -5.90 -2.84 15.48
CA ASP A 162 -6.81 -3.91 15.88
C ASP A 162 -6.77 -5.08 14.89
N ASP A 163 -6.73 -4.81 13.58
CA ASP A 163 -6.57 -5.85 12.56
C ASP A 163 -5.24 -6.59 12.69
N ARG A 164 -4.16 -5.87 13.00
CA ARG A 164 -2.85 -6.49 13.25
C ARG A 164 -2.86 -7.35 14.50
N ARG A 165 -3.50 -6.90 15.57
CA ARG A 165 -3.53 -7.60 16.85
C ARG A 165 -4.37 -8.89 16.79
N TYR A 166 -5.54 -8.82 16.17
CA TYR A 166 -6.55 -9.89 16.26
C TYR A 166 -6.66 -10.78 15.03
N HIS A 167 -6.17 -10.34 13.86
CA HIS A 167 -6.41 -11.04 12.60
C HIS A 167 -5.14 -11.36 11.81
N ARG A 168 -3.94 -10.98 12.28
CA ARG A 168 -2.69 -11.36 11.63
C ARG A 168 -2.17 -12.68 12.14
N ASP A 169 -1.69 -13.47 11.19
CA ASP A 169 -0.81 -14.58 11.50
C ASP A 169 0.58 -14.03 11.84
N THR A 170 0.89 -14.01 13.13
CA THR A 170 2.18 -13.54 13.66
C THR A 170 3.16 -14.69 13.92
N LYS A 171 2.80 -15.92 13.53
CA LYS A 171 3.58 -17.12 13.85
C LYS A 171 4.04 -17.87 12.60
N THR A 172 3.26 -17.81 11.52
CA THR A 172 3.63 -18.47 10.27
C THR A 172 4.70 -17.68 9.54
N ALA A 173 5.89 -18.28 9.46
CA ALA A 173 6.95 -17.80 8.61
C ALA A 173 6.74 -18.30 7.17
N HIS A 174 6.87 -17.41 6.21
CA HIS A 174 6.76 -17.73 4.79
C HIS A 174 8.15 -17.77 4.14
N PRO A 175 8.43 -18.75 3.28
CA PRO A 175 9.70 -18.82 2.59
C PRO A 175 9.87 -17.62 1.64
N VAL A 176 11.09 -17.08 1.62
CA VAL A 176 11.54 -16.03 0.71
C VAL A 176 12.87 -16.45 0.07
N ALA A 177 13.33 -15.73 -0.93
CA ALA A 177 14.57 -16.01 -1.64
C ALA A 177 15.79 -16.03 -0.68
N GLY A 178 16.87 -16.69 -1.10
CA GLY A 178 18.06 -16.86 -0.27
C GLY A 178 17.95 -17.93 0.82
N GLY A 179 16.88 -18.74 0.81
CA GLY A 179 16.66 -19.81 1.79
C GLY A 179 16.19 -19.30 3.15
N TYR A 180 15.64 -18.08 3.20
CA TYR A 180 15.13 -17.45 4.41
C TYR A 180 13.63 -17.64 4.56
N SER A 181 13.11 -17.30 5.76
CA SER A 181 11.67 -17.18 5.98
C SER A 181 11.33 -15.92 6.78
N VAL A 182 10.23 -15.27 6.44
CA VAL A 182 9.75 -14.02 7.07
C VAL A 182 8.33 -14.20 7.59
N VAL A 183 8.07 -13.75 8.82
CA VAL A 183 6.71 -13.60 9.34
C VAL A 183 6.20 -12.23 8.91
N VAL A 184 5.08 -12.19 8.17
CA VAL A 184 4.52 -10.93 7.66
C VAL A 184 3.41 -10.45 8.57
N HIS A 185 3.71 -9.49 9.44
CA HIS A 185 2.77 -9.02 10.48
C HIS A 185 2.53 -7.50 10.46
N ASP A 186 3.40 -6.73 9.82
CA ASP A 186 3.33 -5.27 9.74
C ASP A 186 3.79 -4.76 8.36
N ARG A 187 3.76 -3.44 8.16
CA ARG A 187 4.19 -2.83 6.89
C ARG A 187 5.65 -3.14 6.55
N SER A 188 6.56 -3.09 7.53
CA SER A 188 8.00 -3.30 7.30
C SER A 188 8.31 -4.73 6.85
N SER A 189 7.84 -5.72 7.60
CA SER A 189 7.99 -7.14 7.29
C SER A 189 7.35 -7.51 5.95
N ALA A 190 6.21 -6.89 5.60
CA ALA A 190 5.58 -7.09 4.29
C ALA A 190 6.44 -6.59 3.13
N HIS A 191 7.03 -5.40 3.21
CA HIS A 191 7.88 -4.87 2.14
C HIS A 191 9.20 -5.62 2.03
N VAL A 192 9.81 -6.04 3.15
CA VAL A 192 11.00 -6.90 3.14
C VAL A 192 10.68 -8.27 2.51
N ALA A 193 9.54 -8.88 2.85
CA ALA A 193 9.12 -10.12 2.20
C ALA A 193 8.90 -9.94 0.69
N ALA A 194 8.40 -8.78 0.26
CA ALA A 194 8.27 -8.45 -1.16
C ALA A 194 9.64 -8.30 -1.85
N TRP A 195 10.63 -7.65 -1.20
CA TRP A 195 11.99 -7.53 -1.74
C TRP A 195 12.63 -8.90 -1.94
N HIS A 196 12.41 -9.84 -1.02
CA HIS A 196 12.92 -11.19 -1.12
C HIS A 196 11.92 -12.16 -1.78
N SER A 197 10.92 -11.69 -2.51
CA SER A 197 9.92 -12.57 -3.12
C SER A 197 10.54 -13.65 -4.00
N LEU A 198 10.07 -14.90 -3.84
CA LEU A 198 10.49 -16.05 -4.65
C LEU A 198 10.08 -15.95 -6.12
N LYS A 199 9.15 -15.04 -6.45
CA LYS A 199 8.75 -14.78 -7.84
C LYS A 199 9.80 -13.97 -8.61
N ARG A 200 10.68 -13.25 -7.90
CA ARG A 200 11.69 -12.38 -8.52
C ARG A 200 12.86 -13.21 -9.07
N PRO A 201 13.53 -12.74 -10.14
CA PRO A 201 14.80 -13.32 -10.56
C PRO A 201 15.81 -13.37 -9.38
N PRO A 202 16.61 -14.44 -9.24
CA PRO A 202 17.54 -14.58 -8.12
C PRO A 202 18.49 -13.39 -7.93
N GLN A 203 18.91 -12.76 -9.02
CA GLN A 203 19.79 -11.57 -9.00
C GLN A 203 19.09 -10.29 -8.52
N ASP A 204 17.76 -10.24 -8.52
CA ASP A 204 16.95 -9.11 -8.06
C ASP A 204 16.41 -9.30 -6.65
N ALA A 205 16.48 -10.52 -6.10
CA ALA A 205 16.02 -10.80 -4.74
C ALA A 205 16.80 -9.96 -3.70
N GLY A 206 16.07 -9.30 -2.82
CA GLY A 206 16.60 -8.35 -1.83
C GLY A 206 16.79 -6.93 -2.35
N ARG A 207 16.71 -6.68 -3.67
CA ARG A 207 16.75 -5.32 -4.22
C ARG A 207 15.49 -4.54 -3.80
N HIS A 208 15.67 -3.33 -3.30
CA HIS A 208 14.55 -2.43 -2.99
C HIS A 208 13.77 -2.05 -4.26
N PHE A 209 12.60 -1.44 -4.08
CA PHE A 209 11.82 -0.92 -5.20
C PHE A 209 12.60 0.13 -5.98
N THR A 210 12.54 0.03 -7.30
CA THR A 210 13.10 1.01 -8.23
C THR A 210 12.08 2.10 -8.55
N LEU A 211 12.57 3.19 -9.12
CA LEU A 211 11.71 4.27 -9.59
C LEU A 211 10.64 3.77 -10.57
N GLU A 212 11.03 2.91 -11.52
CA GLU A 212 10.11 2.38 -12.53
C GLU A 212 8.98 1.55 -11.88
N GLU A 213 9.33 0.66 -10.95
CA GLU A 213 8.37 -0.15 -10.19
C GLU A 213 7.42 0.75 -9.36
N CYS A 214 7.93 1.80 -8.72
CA CYS A 214 7.13 2.78 -8.00
C CYS A 214 6.19 3.58 -8.93
N ARG A 215 6.62 3.92 -10.14
CA ARG A 215 5.78 4.61 -11.14
C ARG A 215 4.66 3.71 -11.66
N VAL A 216 4.95 2.43 -11.95
CA VAL A 216 3.92 1.44 -12.32
C VAL A 216 2.90 1.31 -11.18
N TRP A 217 3.38 1.17 -9.94
CA TRP A 217 2.53 1.11 -8.75
C TRP A 217 1.60 2.32 -8.66
N MET A 218 2.12 3.55 -8.77
CA MET A 218 1.31 4.77 -8.68
C MET A 218 0.29 4.87 -9.80
N ARG A 219 0.67 4.52 -11.04
CA ARG A 219 -0.24 4.56 -12.21
C ARG A 219 -1.42 3.62 -12.05
N LEU A 220 -1.19 2.36 -11.64
CA LEU A 220 -2.27 1.40 -11.39
C LEU A 220 -3.11 1.78 -10.17
N HIS A 221 -2.49 2.32 -9.13
CA HIS A 221 -3.20 2.78 -7.93
C HIS A 221 -4.12 3.96 -8.22
N PHE A 222 -3.67 4.95 -8.98
CA PHE A 222 -4.52 6.07 -9.39
C PHE A 222 -5.56 5.67 -10.43
N TRP A 223 -5.30 4.65 -11.26
CA TRP A 223 -6.32 4.08 -12.12
C TRP A 223 -7.42 3.39 -11.30
N ALA A 224 -7.07 2.58 -10.30
CA ALA A 224 -8.04 2.00 -9.36
C ALA A 224 -8.84 3.08 -8.60
N MET A 225 -8.20 4.19 -8.23
CA MET A 225 -8.88 5.34 -7.64
C MET A 225 -9.97 5.91 -8.57
N ARG A 226 -9.75 5.90 -9.89
CA ARG A 226 -10.77 6.32 -10.87
C ARG A 226 -11.87 5.27 -11.01
N LEU A 227 -11.51 4.00 -11.12
CA LEU A 227 -12.47 2.89 -11.28
C LEU A 227 -13.41 2.75 -10.08
N SER A 228 -12.94 3.09 -8.88
CA SER A 228 -13.75 2.98 -7.66
C SER A 228 -14.78 4.10 -7.52
N GLY A 229 -14.68 5.16 -8.32
CA GLY A 229 -15.53 6.34 -8.24
C GLY A 229 -15.14 7.34 -7.15
N VAL A 230 -14.13 7.05 -6.31
CA VAL A 230 -13.78 7.92 -5.16
C VAL A 230 -13.28 9.29 -5.60
N MET A 231 -12.67 9.40 -6.79
CA MET A 231 -12.27 10.70 -7.33
C MET A 231 -13.46 11.61 -7.65
N GLN A 232 -14.52 11.04 -8.21
CA GLN A 232 -15.73 11.77 -8.58
C GLN A 232 -16.58 12.07 -7.35
N GLN A 233 -16.60 11.14 -6.39
CA GLN A 233 -17.28 11.30 -5.11
C GLN A 233 -16.67 12.44 -4.28
N SER A 234 -15.34 12.48 -4.13
CA SER A 234 -14.64 13.52 -3.38
C SER A 234 -13.37 13.99 -4.11
N PRO A 235 -13.46 15.08 -4.88
CA PRO A 235 -12.30 15.76 -5.46
C PRO A 235 -11.29 16.22 -4.39
N SER A 236 -11.78 16.61 -3.22
CA SER A 236 -10.96 16.99 -2.05
C SER A 236 -10.10 15.84 -1.56
N PHE A 237 -10.71 14.65 -1.41
CA PHE A 237 -9.98 13.43 -1.07
C PHE A 237 -8.98 13.08 -2.15
N ALA A 238 -9.35 13.12 -3.43
CA ALA A 238 -8.46 12.80 -4.53
C ALA A 238 -7.19 13.66 -4.56
N ASP A 239 -7.34 14.99 -4.45
CA ASP A 239 -6.22 15.93 -4.36
C ASP A 239 -5.32 15.65 -3.15
N TYR A 240 -5.93 15.52 -1.96
CA TYR A 240 -5.21 15.21 -0.73
C TYR A 240 -4.47 13.87 -0.82
N TYR A 241 -5.15 12.84 -1.32
CA TYR A 241 -4.65 11.47 -1.32
C TYR A 241 -3.50 11.27 -2.30
N VAL A 242 -3.49 11.95 -3.44
CA VAL A 242 -2.35 11.93 -4.37
C VAL A 242 -1.10 12.49 -3.71
N ARG A 243 -1.21 13.63 -3.00
CA ARG A 243 -0.12 14.22 -2.22
C ARG A 243 0.34 13.32 -1.07
N PHE A 244 -0.61 12.75 -0.35
CA PHE A 244 -0.37 11.77 0.72
C PHE A 244 0.40 10.54 0.22
N ILE A 245 -0.03 9.92 -0.88
CA ILE A 245 0.64 8.75 -1.48
C ILE A 245 2.02 9.12 -2.03
N ALA A 246 2.17 10.29 -2.66
CA ALA A 246 3.45 10.79 -3.12
C ALA A 246 4.46 10.92 -1.96
N HIS A 247 4.00 11.37 -0.80
CA HIS A 247 4.85 11.39 0.39
C HIS A 247 5.27 9.97 0.80
N PHE A 248 4.33 9.04 0.96
CA PHE A 248 4.64 7.70 1.47
C PHE A 248 5.46 6.83 0.50
N VAL A 249 5.38 7.06 -0.81
CA VAL A 249 6.25 6.34 -1.77
C VAL A 249 7.73 6.74 -1.60
N SER A 250 8.01 7.94 -1.07
CA SER A 250 9.38 8.42 -0.83
C SER A 250 10.17 7.58 0.19
N VAL A 251 9.47 6.84 1.06
CA VAL A 251 10.07 5.88 2.00
C VAL A 251 10.77 4.75 1.25
N TYR A 252 10.23 4.38 0.10
CA TYR A 252 10.68 3.24 -0.70
C TYR A 252 11.59 3.68 -1.84
N GLU A 253 11.21 4.76 -2.52
CA GLU A 253 12.04 5.39 -3.55
C GLU A 253 11.89 6.92 -3.49
N ARG A 254 12.96 7.61 -3.09
CA ARG A 254 13.00 9.05 -2.82
C ARG A 254 12.76 9.92 -4.05
N THR A 255 13.05 9.45 -5.26
CA THR A 255 12.84 10.24 -6.48
C THR A 255 11.47 10.02 -7.11
N ALA A 256 10.70 9.04 -6.62
CA ALA A 256 9.35 8.76 -7.12
C ALA A 256 8.31 9.90 -6.93
N PRO A 257 8.31 10.71 -5.85
CA PRO A 257 7.23 11.65 -5.57
C PRO A 257 6.93 12.61 -6.74
N GLN A 258 7.96 13.17 -7.40
CA GLN A 258 7.80 14.11 -8.52
C GLN A 258 6.98 13.55 -9.70
N PHE A 259 6.84 12.22 -9.78
CA PHE A 259 6.06 11.53 -10.82
C PHE A 259 4.63 11.21 -10.41
N ALA A 260 4.14 11.57 -9.21
CA ALA A 260 2.78 11.21 -8.83
C ALA A 260 1.73 11.99 -9.64
N ARG A 261 1.98 13.28 -9.94
CA ARG A 261 1.11 14.07 -10.82
C ARG A 261 1.11 13.51 -12.25
N ASP A 262 2.26 13.10 -12.77
CA ASP A 262 2.38 12.38 -14.05
C ASP A 262 1.56 11.09 -14.04
N SER A 263 1.73 10.27 -13.00
CA SER A 263 1.02 9.00 -12.85
C SER A 263 -0.50 9.19 -12.75
N LEU A 264 -0.95 10.28 -12.12
CA LEU A 264 -2.36 10.65 -12.02
C LEU A 264 -2.93 11.09 -13.38
N ARG A 265 -2.16 11.84 -14.18
CA ARG A 265 -2.55 12.20 -15.55
C ARG A 265 -2.57 11.00 -16.46
N TRP A 266 -1.56 10.14 -16.37
CA TRP A 266 -1.49 8.90 -17.15
C TRP A 266 -2.76 8.06 -16.96
N SER A 267 -3.22 7.90 -15.71
CA SER A 267 -4.42 7.12 -15.41
C SER A 267 -5.73 7.76 -15.89
N ALA A 268 -5.71 9.06 -16.22
CA ALA A 268 -6.87 9.78 -16.74
C ALA A 268 -7.10 9.54 -18.24
N ASP A 269 -6.05 9.15 -18.96
CA ASP A 269 -6.06 9.04 -20.41
C ASP A 269 -6.47 7.62 -20.85
N PRO A 270 -7.65 7.45 -21.47
CA PRO A 270 -8.12 6.13 -21.90
C PRO A 270 -7.21 5.49 -22.96
N ASP A 271 -6.45 6.27 -23.73
CA ASP A 271 -5.55 5.72 -24.74
C ASP A 271 -4.28 5.14 -24.11
N ASN A 272 -3.83 5.69 -22.97
CA ASN A 272 -2.77 5.07 -22.17
C ASN A 272 -3.22 3.72 -21.60
N ILE A 273 -4.44 3.65 -21.08
CA ILE A 273 -5.01 2.40 -20.56
C ILE A 273 -5.15 1.34 -21.67
N LYS A 274 -5.67 1.72 -22.84
CA LYS A 274 -5.78 0.82 -24.00
C LYS A 274 -4.41 0.30 -24.42
N ARG A 275 -3.41 1.18 -24.51
CA ARG A 275 -2.03 0.82 -24.89
C ARG A 275 -1.41 -0.13 -23.87
N TYR A 276 -1.53 0.17 -22.58
CA TYR A 276 -1.07 -0.71 -21.50
C TYR A 276 -1.68 -2.11 -21.61
N ILE A 277 -2.99 -2.22 -21.86
CA ILE A 277 -3.67 -3.51 -22.05
C ILE A 277 -3.18 -4.21 -23.32
N ALA A 278 -3.07 -3.49 -24.44
CA ALA A 278 -2.60 -4.02 -25.73
C ALA A 278 -1.15 -4.52 -25.66
N ASP A 279 -0.30 -3.86 -24.86
CA ASP A 279 1.09 -4.22 -24.61
C ASP A 279 1.23 -5.38 -23.59
N GLY A 280 0.15 -6.11 -23.33
CA GLY A 280 0.15 -7.24 -22.41
C GLY A 280 0.30 -6.81 -20.94
N ARG A 281 -0.28 -5.67 -20.58
CA ARG A 281 -0.21 -5.07 -19.24
C ARG A 281 1.22 -4.76 -18.81
N LYS A 282 1.94 -4.08 -19.70
CA LYS A 282 3.31 -3.62 -19.48
C LYS A 282 3.44 -2.15 -19.86
N MET A 283 4.03 -1.34 -18.98
CA MET A 283 4.25 0.10 -19.21
C MET A 283 5.61 0.34 -19.85
N ASN A 284 5.72 0.10 -21.16
CA ASN A 284 6.98 0.21 -21.92
C ASN A 284 7.58 1.63 -21.92
N GLU A 285 6.76 2.65 -21.66
CA GLU A 285 7.16 4.04 -21.50
C GLU A 285 7.69 4.39 -20.10
N VAL A 286 7.68 3.42 -19.18
CA VAL A 286 8.21 3.53 -17.81
C VAL A 286 9.37 2.57 -17.58
N LEU A 287 9.28 1.36 -18.12
CA LEU A 287 10.24 0.29 -17.85
C LEU A 287 11.45 0.38 -18.78
N GLY A 288 12.65 0.35 -18.19
CA GLY A 288 13.92 0.37 -18.91
C GLY A 288 14.34 1.72 -19.48
N ILE A 289 13.77 2.84 -18.99
CA ILE A 289 14.13 4.18 -19.45
C ILE A 289 15.08 4.87 -18.46
N SER A 290 15.91 5.79 -18.94
CA SER A 290 16.80 6.53 -18.04
C SER A 290 16.02 7.51 -17.14
N PHE A 291 16.63 7.92 -16.03
CA PHE A 291 16.05 8.97 -15.18
C PHE A 291 15.84 10.28 -15.95
N ALA A 292 16.77 10.65 -16.84
CA ALA A 292 16.65 11.85 -17.66
C ALA A 292 15.44 11.75 -18.61
N ASP A 293 15.25 10.59 -19.24
CA ASP A 293 14.08 10.36 -20.10
C ASP A 293 12.79 10.38 -19.29
N ALA A 294 12.78 9.79 -18.09
CA ALA A 294 11.62 9.83 -17.19
C ALA A 294 11.26 11.28 -16.82
N VAL A 295 12.24 12.09 -16.41
CA VAL A 295 12.04 13.51 -16.07
C VAL A 295 11.51 14.30 -17.27
N SER A 296 11.96 14.00 -18.49
CA SER A 296 11.48 14.68 -19.71
C SER A 296 9.98 14.47 -19.99
N GLN A 297 9.36 13.45 -19.39
CA GLN A 297 7.91 13.19 -19.49
C GLN A 297 7.08 14.10 -18.57
N VAL A 298 7.72 14.72 -17.58
CA VAL A 298 7.05 15.57 -16.59
C VAL A 298 7.15 17.04 -17.03
N PRO A 299 6.05 17.83 -16.98
CA PRO A 299 6.12 19.26 -17.28
C PRO A 299 7.16 19.96 -16.41
N GLN A 300 8.00 20.81 -17.00
CA GLN A 300 9.10 21.49 -16.29
C GLN A 300 8.63 22.23 -15.02
N LYS A 301 7.48 22.91 -15.09
CA LYS A 301 6.85 23.58 -13.94
C LYS A 301 6.54 22.67 -12.74
N GLU A 302 6.41 21.37 -12.97
CA GLU A 302 6.15 20.39 -11.92
C GLU A 302 7.43 19.78 -11.34
N ILE A 303 8.51 19.80 -12.11
CA ILE A 303 9.85 19.44 -11.66
C ILE A 303 10.44 20.56 -10.79
N ASP A 304 10.17 21.81 -11.16
CA ASP A 304 10.66 22.99 -10.44
C ASP A 304 9.81 23.34 -9.21
N ASP A 305 8.76 22.55 -8.91
CA ASP A 305 7.85 22.77 -7.80
C ASP A 305 8.40 22.12 -6.52
N ASP A 306 9.00 22.94 -5.67
CA ASP A 306 9.61 22.53 -4.40
C ASP A 306 8.63 22.54 -3.22
N GLU A 307 7.40 23.02 -3.43
CA GLU A 307 6.35 23.08 -2.41
C GLU A 307 5.47 21.82 -2.42
N TRP A 308 5.22 21.24 -3.59
CA TRP A 308 4.46 20.00 -3.73
C TRP A 308 5.27 18.79 -3.22
N PRO A 309 4.68 17.80 -2.51
CA PRO A 309 3.25 17.58 -2.25
C PRO A 309 2.72 18.23 -0.95
N TYR A 310 3.45 19.13 -0.33
CA TYR A 310 3.16 19.57 1.05
C TYR A 310 2.22 20.79 1.11
N PHE A 311 2.31 21.70 0.13
CA PHE A 311 1.48 22.91 0.06
C PHE A 311 0.47 22.85 -1.10
#